data_AF-A0A9D6F549-F1
#
_entry.id   AF-A0A9D6F549-F1
#
_cell.length_a   1.000
_cell.length_b   1.000
_cell.length_c   1.000
_cell.angle_alpha   90.00
_cell.angle_beta   90.00
_cell.angle_gamma   90.00
#
_symmetry.space_group_name_H-M   'P 1'
#
loop_
_entity.id
_entity.type
_entity.pdbx_description
1 polymer ?
#
loop_
_entity_poly.entity_id
_entity_poly.type
_entity_poly.pdbx_seq_one_letter_code
_entity_poly.pdbx_strand_id
1 'polypeptide(L)'
;MDRASSLIFPGGRTLAGWWRQLAPVQPLELWIGYVFLHRLEASVQVQFDQPLDRLGSFVLQAIHLEETLAASQDSGVGLQALEGRLRLSASVLQRVLADLAGAGLIACEPENRWLTTERGRAALPTQTTPVLIERRMVFPFQERLEPTGKRSAPPHYMPVAECVGVPWQVDEDHWINVEAVRACIDQAADWKQAAGFPLTVQGLGQPSDSEAWRQIVVDRPERVLMAIVKTSASGTREVHGFAAKADGWTLYDRVPVLRLPETAWPEVGNEPSAFLCQEAWRNWCKQRQLPGNEVEICSVAYRAPRLEIQAPPRLFQRLQAAKSDLFKGEAWVLLGEGHLRTAAQLSVRTAT
;
A
#
# COMPACT_ATOMS: atom_id res chain seq x y z
N MET A 1 -14.66 -25.72 11.37
CA MET A 1 -15.47 -25.10 10.29
C MET A 1 -14.51 -24.34 9.42
N ASP A 2 -14.36 -24.74 8.16
CA ASP A 2 -13.34 -24.22 7.26
C ASP A 2 -13.70 -22.79 6.83
N ARG A 3 -13.03 -21.77 7.38
CA ARG A 3 -13.43 -20.35 7.25
C ARG A 3 -13.48 -19.88 5.79
N ALA A 4 -12.69 -20.50 4.92
CA ALA A 4 -12.63 -20.21 3.49
C ALA A 4 -13.90 -20.62 2.71
N SER A 5 -14.67 -21.60 3.19
CA SER A 5 -15.87 -22.11 2.51
C SER A 5 -17.07 -21.15 2.49
N SER A 6 -16.99 -20.04 3.24
CA SER A 6 -18.06 -19.03 3.38
C SER A 6 -17.89 -17.77 2.54
N LEU A 7 -16.80 -17.66 1.77
CA LEU A 7 -16.50 -16.46 0.98
C LEU A 7 -17.42 -16.38 -0.25
N ILE A 8 -18.04 -15.22 -0.44
CA ILE A 8 -18.90 -14.94 -1.60
C ILE A 8 -18.10 -14.23 -2.68
N PHE A 9 -18.25 -14.64 -3.93
CA PHE A 9 -17.54 -14.03 -5.05
C PHE A 9 -18.53 -13.42 -6.05
N PRO A 10 -18.13 -12.35 -6.76
CA PRO A 10 -18.97 -11.71 -7.77
C PRO A 10 -19.27 -12.67 -8.92
N GLY A 11 -20.48 -12.59 -9.45
CA GLY A 11 -20.88 -13.32 -10.66
C GLY A 11 -20.31 -12.72 -11.94
N GLY A 12 -20.41 -13.46 -13.05
CA GLY A 12 -19.80 -13.07 -14.33
C GLY A 12 -20.21 -11.70 -14.87
N ARG A 13 -21.47 -11.28 -14.68
CA ARG A 13 -21.93 -9.95 -15.10
C ARG A 13 -21.24 -8.81 -14.33
N THR A 14 -21.03 -9.01 -13.03
CA THR A 14 -20.29 -8.06 -12.19
C THR A 14 -18.84 -7.97 -12.65
N LEU A 15 -18.19 -9.11 -12.90
CA LEU A 15 -16.81 -9.15 -13.42
C LEU A 15 -16.68 -8.40 -14.76
N ALA A 16 -17.61 -8.59 -15.68
CA ALA A 16 -17.65 -7.84 -16.94
C ALA A 16 -17.80 -6.33 -16.71
N GLY A 17 -18.61 -5.92 -15.72
CA GLY A 17 -18.76 -4.53 -15.30
C GLY A 17 -17.44 -3.95 -14.75
N TRP A 18 -16.81 -4.66 -13.81
CA TRP A 18 -15.54 -4.25 -13.20
C TRP A 18 -14.42 -4.18 -14.23
N TRP A 19 -14.32 -5.13 -15.17
CA TRP A 19 -13.33 -5.07 -16.25
C TRP A 19 -13.46 -3.80 -17.10
N ARG A 20 -14.70 -3.38 -17.41
CA ARG A 20 -14.94 -2.12 -18.13
C ARG A 20 -14.59 -0.89 -17.29
N GLN A 21 -14.93 -0.89 -16.01
CA GLN A 21 -14.57 0.19 -15.08
C GLN A 21 -13.06 0.36 -14.95
N LEU A 22 -12.32 -0.75 -14.93
CA LEU A 22 -10.87 -0.77 -14.84
C LEU A 22 -10.15 -0.53 -16.17
N ALA A 23 -10.85 -0.34 -17.29
CA ALA A 23 -10.23 -0.08 -18.59
C ALA A 23 -9.21 1.08 -18.60
N PRO A 24 -9.39 2.19 -17.85
CA PRO A 24 -8.41 3.28 -17.80
C PRO A 24 -7.02 2.87 -17.29
N VAL A 25 -6.92 1.80 -16.48
CA VAL A 25 -5.63 1.28 -15.99
C VAL A 25 -5.04 0.19 -16.88
N GLN A 26 -5.66 -0.09 -18.03
CA GLN A 26 -5.21 -1.05 -19.05
C GLN A 26 -4.85 -2.42 -18.45
N PRO A 27 -5.81 -3.10 -17.81
CA PRO A 27 -5.56 -4.37 -17.14
C PRO A 27 -5.18 -5.44 -18.16
N LEU A 28 -4.15 -6.22 -17.84
CA LEU A 28 -3.71 -7.39 -18.59
C LEU A 28 -4.36 -8.67 -18.05
N GLU A 29 -4.52 -8.72 -16.73
CA GLU A 29 -5.08 -9.85 -15.97
C GLU A 29 -5.92 -9.32 -14.83
N LEU A 30 -6.87 -10.14 -14.36
CA LEU A 30 -7.77 -9.83 -13.27
C LEU A 30 -7.84 -11.00 -12.29
N TRP A 31 -7.67 -10.72 -11.01
CA TRP A 31 -7.96 -11.63 -9.91
C TRP A 31 -8.98 -10.99 -8.98
N ILE A 32 -9.84 -11.81 -8.40
CA ILE A 32 -10.74 -11.39 -7.32
C ILE A 32 -10.36 -12.16 -6.07
N GLY A 33 -10.16 -11.45 -4.97
CA GLY A 33 -9.82 -12.11 -3.73
C GLY A 33 -10.18 -11.35 -2.48
N TYR A 34 -10.17 -12.09 -1.37
CA TYR A 34 -10.23 -11.56 -0.03
C TYR A 34 -8.82 -11.46 0.51
N VAL A 35 -8.39 -10.23 0.78
CA VAL A 35 -7.14 -9.95 1.48
C VAL A 35 -7.46 -9.84 2.96
N PHE A 36 -6.82 -10.68 3.77
CA PHE A 36 -6.94 -10.66 5.22
C PHE A 36 -5.83 -9.76 5.77
N LEU A 37 -6.23 -8.70 6.47
CA LEU A 37 -5.34 -7.64 6.94
C LEU A 37 -5.44 -7.47 8.44
N HIS A 38 -4.31 -7.25 9.09
CA HIS A 38 -4.23 -6.64 10.40
C HIS A 38 -3.90 -5.17 10.22
N ARG A 39 -4.79 -4.27 10.68
CA ARG A 39 -4.50 -2.83 10.73
C ARG A 39 -3.97 -2.49 12.11
N LEU A 40 -2.65 -2.54 12.24
CA LEU A 40 -1.97 -2.19 13.50
C LEU A 40 -1.89 -0.68 13.65
N GLU A 41 -2.58 -0.13 14.64
CA GLU A 41 -2.44 1.26 15.03
C GLU A 41 -1.46 1.40 16.19
N ALA A 42 -0.40 2.16 15.98
CA ALA A 42 0.64 2.38 16.98
C ALA A 42 1.07 3.85 17.01
N SER A 43 1.52 4.31 18.18
CA SER A 43 2.24 5.58 18.28
C SER A 43 3.67 5.39 17.78
N VAL A 44 4.13 6.28 16.91
CA VAL A 44 5.46 6.24 16.30
C VAL A 44 6.12 7.61 16.29
N GLN A 45 7.45 7.61 16.33
CA GLN A 45 8.25 8.80 16.09
C GLN A 45 8.45 8.97 14.58
N VAL A 46 7.99 10.11 14.07
CA VAL A 46 8.08 10.48 12.66
C VAL A 46 8.99 11.68 12.53
N GLN A 47 10.01 11.54 11.69
CA GLN A 47 10.84 12.65 11.25
C GLN A 47 10.22 13.31 10.02
N PHE A 48 9.99 14.62 10.08
CA PHE A 48 9.61 15.42 8.93
C PHE A 48 10.46 16.68 8.89
N ASP A 49 10.60 17.24 7.70
CA ASP A 49 11.28 18.52 7.52
C ASP A 49 10.30 19.64 7.84
N GLN A 50 10.52 20.32 8.96
CA GLN A 50 9.78 21.51 9.33
C GLN A 50 10.44 22.72 8.65
N PRO A 51 9.67 23.54 7.90
CA PRO A 51 10.22 24.78 7.37
C PRO A 51 10.61 25.69 8.54
N LEU A 52 11.82 26.27 8.46
CA LEU A 52 12.21 27.32 9.37
C LEU A 52 11.29 28.52 9.17
N ASP A 53 10.92 29.18 10.27
CA ASP A 53 10.28 30.47 10.14
C ASP A 53 11.25 31.45 9.44
N ARG A 54 10.71 32.38 8.66
CA ARG A 54 11.54 33.24 7.80
C ARG A 54 12.54 34.07 8.61
N LEU A 55 12.16 34.51 9.80
CA LEU A 55 13.02 35.33 10.64
C LEU A 55 14.15 34.49 11.24
N GLY A 56 13.84 33.30 11.75
CA GLY A 56 14.82 32.32 12.19
C GLY A 56 15.81 31.94 11.09
N SER A 57 15.34 31.75 9.86
CA SER A 57 16.20 31.49 8.70
C SER A 57 17.17 32.64 8.43
N PHE A 58 16.72 33.90 8.45
CA PHE A 58 17.59 35.06 8.26
C PHE A 58 18.61 35.25 9.39
N VAL A 59 18.20 35.02 10.65
CA VAL A 59 19.11 35.07 11.80
C VAL A 59 20.19 34.00 11.67
N LEU A 60 19.81 32.76 11.31
CA LEU A 60 20.75 31.66 11.11
C LEU A 60 21.74 31.94 9.97
N GLN A 61 21.26 32.48 8.85
CA GLN A 61 22.11 32.92 7.73
C GLN A 61 23.07 34.04 8.15
N ALA A 62 22.61 35.01 8.93
CA ALA A 62 23.44 36.11 9.40
C ALA A 62 24.56 35.62 10.32
N ILE A 63 24.28 34.70 11.24
CA ILE A 63 25.30 34.07 12.10
C ILE A 63 26.33 33.36 11.23
N HIS A 64 25.90 32.50 10.30
CA HIS A 64 26.81 31.78 9.42
C HIS A 64 27.69 32.70 8.56
N LEU A 65 27.12 33.79 8.06
CA LEU A 65 27.86 34.77 7.28
C LEU A 65 28.88 35.53 8.14
N GLU A 66 28.55 35.88 9.39
CA GLU A 66 29.53 36.51 10.29
C GLU A 66 30.64 35.54 10.71
N GLU A 67 30.33 34.27 10.96
CA GLU A 67 31.34 33.23 11.22
C GLU A 67 32.34 33.10 10.06
N THR A 68 31.83 33.05 8.84
CA THR A 68 32.68 32.91 7.63
C THR A 68 33.49 34.17 7.33
N LEU A 69 32.99 35.36 7.67
CA LEU A 69 33.74 36.61 7.55
C LEU A 69 34.79 36.79 8.66
N ALA A 70 34.53 36.27 9.85
CA ALA A 70 35.43 36.33 11.00
C ALA A 70 36.56 35.28 10.96
N ALA A 71 36.95 34.82 9.76
CA ALA A 71 37.81 33.66 9.43
C ALA A 71 39.19 33.56 10.13
N SER A 72 39.50 34.42 11.09
CA SER A 72 40.77 34.50 11.80
C SER A 72 40.66 34.53 13.33
N GLN A 73 39.46 34.46 13.94
CA GLN A 73 39.33 34.38 15.40
C GLN A 73 38.23 33.38 15.78
N ASP A 74 38.59 32.44 16.65
CA ASP A 74 37.80 31.34 17.26
C ASP A 74 36.68 31.85 18.16
N SER A 75 35.94 32.84 17.69
CA SER A 75 35.21 33.75 18.54
C SER A 75 33.86 33.99 17.87
N GLY A 76 32.84 33.27 18.33
CA GLY A 76 31.50 33.31 17.74
C GLY A 76 30.87 34.70 17.70
N VAL A 77 29.68 34.77 17.11
CA VAL A 77 29.04 36.04 16.73
C VAL A 77 28.36 36.68 17.94
N GLY A 78 28.76 37.91 18.28
CA GLY A 78 28.15 38.68 19.37
C GLY A 78 26.80 39.29 19.00
N LEU A 79 25.94 39.50 20.00
CA LEU A 79 24.58 40.07 19.80
C LEU A 79 24.60 41.44 19.10
N GLN A 80 25.53 42.33 19.46
CA GLN A 80 25.64 43.67 18.87
C GLN A 80 25.93 43.64 17.35
N ALA A 81 26.71 42.65 16.89
CA ALA A 81 26.98 42.48 15.46
C ALA A 81 25.70 42.09 14.70
N LEU A 82 24.92 41.16 15.27
CA LEU A 82 23.63 40.75 14.72
C LEU A 82 22.61 41.90 14.72
N GLU A 83 22.54 42.70 15.78
CA GLU A 83 21.71 43.92 15.83
C GLU A 83 22.06 44.90 14.70
N GLY A 84 23.36 45.15 14.50
CA GLY A 84 23.86 46.03 13.46
C GLY A 84 23.50 45.55 12.05
N ARG A 85 23.62 44.24 11.79
CA ARG A 85 23.37 43.63 10.48
C ARG A 85 21.88 43.51 10.16
N LEU A 86 21.10 42.97 11.10
CA LEU A 86 19.68 42.65 10.86
C LEU A 86 18.75 43.83 11.15
N ARG A 87 19.24 44.88 11.83
CA ARG A 87 18.46 46.05 12.24
C ARG A 87 17.23 45.67 13.08
N LEU A 88 17.35 44.60 13.86
CA LEU A 88 16.34 44.12 14.81
C LEU A 88 16.74 44.52 16.23
N SER A 89 15.77 44.68 17.13
CA SER A 89 16.06 44.95 18.55
C SER A 89 16.67 43.71 19.23
N ALA A 90 17.53 43.93 20.24
CA ALA A 90 18.05 42.88 21.11
C ALA A 90 16.97 41.91 21.60
N SER A 91 15.79 42.41 22.00
CA SER A 91 14.71 41.58 22.53
C SER A 91 14.16 40.58 21.51
N VAL A 92 13.97 41.00 20.26
CA VAL A 92 13.52 40.12 19.17
C VAL A 92 14.61 39.11 18.83
N LEU A 93 15.86 39.56 18.72
CA LEU A 93 17.00 38.68 18.44
C LEU A 93 17.18 37.63 19.53
N GLN A 94 17.17 38.02 20.81
CA GLN A 94 17.29 37.09 21.92
C GLN A 94 16.20 36.02 21.91
N ARG A 95 14.96 36.40 21.57
CA ARG A 95 13.87 35.43 21.45
C ARG A 95 14.14 34.43 20.31
N VAL A 96 14.51 34.92 19.13
CA VAL A 96 14.79 34.05 17.97
C VAL A 96 16.02 33.18 18.21
N LEU A 97 17.07 33.73 18.82
CA LEU A 97 18.28 32.98 19.21
C LEU A 97 17.94 31.88 20.23
N ALA A 98 17.09 32.17 21.21
CA ALA A 98 16.62 31.16 22.16
C ALA A 98 15.82 30.05 21.46
N ASP A 99 14.95 30.38 20.52
CA ASP A 99 14.18 29.41 19.75
C ASP A 99 15.09 28.56 18.83
N LEU A 100 16.07 29.17 18.13
CA LEU A 100 17.07 28.48 17.31
C LEU A 100 18.01 27.59 18.14
N ALA A 101 18.41 28.05 19.32
CA ALA A 101 19.25 27.29 20.25
C ALA A 101 18.48 26.11 20.85
N GLY A 102 17.20 26.31 21.21
CA GLY A 102 16.30 25.25 21.67
C GLY A 102 16.07 24.18 20.59
N ALA A 103 16.07 24.57 19.31
CA ALA A 103 16.05 23.66 18.17
C ALA A 103 17.42 23.01 17.85
N GLY A 104 18.48 23.38 18.57
CA GLY A 104 19.84 22.87 18.37
C GLY A 104 20.50 23.32 17.06
N LEU A 105 20.05 24.44 16.48
CA LEU A 105 20.58 24.99 15.22
C LEU A 105 21.75 25.92 15.44
N ILE A 106 21.80 26.53 16.62
CA ILE A 106 22.92 27.34 17.08
C ILE A 106 23.32 26.91 18.49
N ALA A 107 24.58 27.12 18.84
CA ALA A 107 25.11 26.97 20.18
C ALA A 107 25.47 28.34 20.76
N CYS A 108 25.28 28.50 22.07
CA CYS A 108 25.77 29.65 22.82
C CYS A 108 27.07 29.27 23.50
N GLU A 109 28.17 29.91 23.10
CA GLU A 109 29.45 29.83 23.77
C GLU A 109 29.53 30.79 24.96
N PRO A 110 30.54 30.64 25.84
CA PRO A 110 30.87 31.65 26.84
C PRO A 110 30.94 33.06 26.22
N GLU A 111 30.60 34.09 26.99
CA GLU A 111 30.52 35.50 26.53
C GLU A 111 29.31 35.85 25.63
N ASN A 112 28.25 35.02 25.58
CA ASN A 112 27.07 35.25 24.72
C ASN A 112 27.42 35.32 23.22
N ARG A 113 28.34 34.46 22.80
CA ARG A 113 28.72 34.28 21.40
C ARG A 113 27.92 33.14 20.79
N TRP A 114 27.40 33.36 19.59
CA TRP A 114 26.56 32.38 18.91
C TRP A 114 27.31 31.75 17.75
N LEU A 115 27.24 30.41 17.68
CA LEU A 115 27.80 29.64 16.59
C LEU A 115 26.73 28.77 15.94
N THR A 116 26.83 28.55 14.63
CA THR A 116 26.05 27.53 13.94
C THR A 116 26.48 26.14 14.37
N THR A 117 25.52 25.27 14.67
CA THR A 117 25.81 23.84 14.85
C THR A 117 25.93 23.16 13.48
N GLU A 118 26.36 21.90 13.44
CA GLU A 118 26.31 21.09 12.21
C GLU A 118 24.88 21.03 11.64
N ARG A 119 23.88 20.88 12.51
CA ARG A 119 22.47 20.89 12.14
C ARG A 119 22.02 22.24 11.58
N GLY A 120 22.46 23.35 12.19
CA GLY A 120 22.22 24.69 11.68
C GLY A 120 22.80 24.88 10.28
N ARG A 121 24.04 24.46 10.07
CA ARG A 121 24.71 24.52 8.75
C ARG A 121 23.98 23.68 7.71
N ALA A 122 23.56 22.47 8.05
CA ALA A 122 22.80 21.59 7.16
C ALA A 122 21.42 22.16 6.79
N ALA A 123 20.81 22.97 7.64
CA ALA A 123 19.51 23.60 7.42
C ALA A 123 19.57 24.85 6.50
N LEU A 124 20.74 25.47 6.33
CA LEU A 124 20.88 26.70 5.53
C LEU A 124 20.46 26.53 4.05
N PRO A 125 20.86 25.46 3.32
CA PRO A 125 20.51 25.30 1.92
C PRO A 125 19.02 24.96 1.72
N THR A 126 18.43 24.16 2.61
CA THR A 126 17.06 23.66 2.48
C THR A 126 16.02 24.56 3.16
N GLN A 127 16.46 25.42 4.09
CA GLN A 127 15.59 26.20 4.98
C GLN A 127 14.61 25.33 5.78
N THR A 128 14.98 24.07 6.03
CA THR A 128 14.19 23.12 6.79
C THR A 128 15.02 22.49 7.89
N THR A 129 14.36 22.05 8.95
CA THR A 129 14.98 21.30 10.03
C THR A 129 14.23 20.00 10.26
N PRO A 130 14.94 18.88 10.43
CA PRO A 130 14.28 17.62 10.74
C PRO A 130 13.68 17.74 12.13
N VAL A 131 12.41 17.46 12.32
CA VAL A 131 11.75 17.45 13.63
C VAL A 131 11.14 16.07 13.86
N LEU A 132 11.39 15.53 15.05
CA LEU A 132 10.76 14.30 15.50
C LEU A 132 9.47 14.67 16.22
N ILE A 133 8.34 14.20 15.69
CA ILE A 133 7.06 14.26 16.39
C ILE A 133 6.56 12.85 16.66
N GLU A 134 5.83 12.71 17.75
CA GLU A 134 5.04 11.52 17.98
C GLU A 134 3.72 11.62 17.21
N ARG A 135 3.39 10.56 16.45
CA ARG A 135 2.16 10.48 15.66
C ARG A 135 1.59 9.07 15.73
N ARG A 136 0.27 8.96 15.86
CA ARG A 136 -0.44 7.68 15.72
C ARG A 136 -0.63 7.36 14.23
N MET A 137 -0.15 6.19 13.81
CA MET A 137 -0.20 5.72 12.43
C MET A 137 -0.76 4.30 12.34
N VAL A 138 -1.31 3.95 11.18
CA VAL A 138 -1.84 2.62 10.87
C VAL A 138 -0.89 1.88 9.94
N PHE A 139 -0.52 0.66 10.32
CA PHE A 139 0.37 -0.23 9.58
C PHE A 139 -0.39 -1.48 9.13
N PRO A 140 -0.74 -1.60 7.84
CA PRO A 140 -1.38 -2.79 7.29
C PRO A 140 -0.40 -3.96 7.16
N PHE A 141 -0.75 -5.09 7.77
CA PHE A 141 -0.05 -6.37 7.58
C PHE A 141 -1.00 -7.38 6.93
N GLN A 142 -0.58 -7.98 5.82
CA GLN A 142 -1.31 -9.06 5.18
C GLN A 142 -1.01 -10.38 5.88
N GLU A 143 -2.09 -11.03 6.31
CA GLU A 143 -2.07 -12.39 6.79
C GLU A 143 -1.79 -13.38 5.63
N ARG A 144 -0.91 -14.35 5.87
CA ARG A 144 -0.54 -15.36 4.87
C ARG A 144 -1.23 -16.67 5.19
N LEU A 145 -2.36 -16.91 4.55
CA LEU A 145 -3.20 -18.08 4.79
C LEU A 145 -3.08 -19.12 3.67
N GLU A 146 -3.07 -20.40 4.06
CA GLU A 146 -3.36 -21.51 3.18
C GLU A 146 -4.84 -21.49 2.74
N PRO A 147 -5.23 -22.26 1.69
CA PRO A 147 -6.63 -22.42 1.32
C PRO A 147 -7.54 -22.92 2.47
N THR A 148 -6.97 -23.67 3.42
CA THR A 148 -7.64 -24.17 4.64
C THR A 148 -7.88 -23.08 5.70
N GLY A 149 -7.41 -21.85 5.44
CA GLY A 149 -7.45 -20.74 6.39
C GLY A 149 -6.42 -20.82 7.51
N LYS A 150 -5.49 -21.80 7.49
CA LYS A 150 -4.36 -21.86 8.43
C LYS A 150 -3.27 -20.88 8.02
N ARG A 151 -2.65 -20.20 8.98
CA ARG A 151 -1.45 -19.38 8.75
C ARG A 151 -0.29 -20.23 8.20
N SER A 152 0.19 -19.89 7.02
CA SER A 152 1.34 -20.55 6.35
C SER A 152 2.68 -19.89 6.69
N ALA A 153 2.66 -18.59 7.01
CA ALA A 153 3.83 -17.80 7.36
C ALA A 153 3.41 -16.59 8.21
N PRO A 154 4.37 -15.92 8.90
CA PRO A 154 4.06 -14.69 9.63
C PRO A 154 3.41 -13.63 8.72
N PRO A 155 2.48 -12.80 9.25
CA PRO A 155 1.97 -11.65 8.52
C PRO A 155 3.10 -10.74 8.06
N HIS A 156 2.94 -10.12 6.89
CA HIS A 156 3.96 -9.23 6.32
C HIS A 156 3.37 -7.86 6.01
N TYR A 157 4.20 -6.82 6.09
CA TYR A 157 3.77 -5.47 5.75
C TYR A 157 3.37 -5.40 4.27
N MET A 158 2.20 -4.85 3.99
CA MET A 158 1.74 -4.59 2.62
C MET A 158 1.05 -3.22 2.59
N PRO A 159 1.47 -2.26 1.74
CA PRO A 159 1.02 -0.87 1.76
C PRO A 159 -0.42 -0.69 1.22
N VAL A 160 -1.39 -1.31 1.91
CA VAL A 160 -2.81 -1.18 1.61
C VAL A 160 -3.37 0.07 2.28
N ALA A 161 -3.77 1.05 1.48
CA ALA A 161 -4.47 2.23 1.94
C ALA A 161 -5.75 1.88 2.73
N GLU A 162 -6.20 2.81 3.56
CA GLU A 162 -7.47 2.67 4.27
C GLU A 162 -8.63 2.55 3.26
N CYS A 163 -9.45 1.51 3.43
CA CYS A 163 -10.52 1.18 2.51
C CYS A 163 -11.59 0.35 3.22
N VAL A 164 -12.70 0.09 2.52
CA VAL A 164 -13.84 -0.65 3.06
C VAL A 164 -13.44 -2.10 3.33
N GLY A 165 -13.25 -2.44 4.60
CA GLY A 165 -13.07 -3.79 5.11
C GLY A 165 -14.28 -4.26 5.92
N VAL A 166 -14.37 -5.58 6.12
CA VAL A 166 -15.32 -6.17 7.07
C VAL A 166 -14.50 -6.75 8.23
N PRO A 167 -14.88 -6.50 9.50
CA PRO A 167 -14.18 -7.11 10.64
C PRO A 167 -14.04 -8.62 10.47
N TRP A 168 -12.84 -9.12 10.74
CA TRP A 168 -12.52 -10.53 10.67
C TRP A 168 -12.26 -11.04 12.08
N GLN A 169 -13.03 -12.04 12.51
CA GLN A 169 -12.84 -12.66 13.82
C GLN A 169 -11.60 -13.56 13.77
N VAL A 170 -10.60 -13.22 14.57
CA VAL A 170 -9.32 -13.92 14.69
C VAL A 170 -9.21 -14.57 16.06
N ASP A 171 -8.61 -15.75 16.06
CA ASP A 171 -8.17 -16.50 17.24
C ASP A 171 -6.92 -15.85 17.83
N GLU A 172 -6.57 -16.20 19.06
CA GLU A 172 -5.33 -15.74 19.70
C GLU A 172 -4.08 -16.08 18.86
N ASP A 173 -4.06 -17.24 18.20
CA ASP A 173 -2.97 -17.66 17.30
C ASP A 173 -2.76 -16.74 16.10
N HIS A 174 -3.78 -15.94 15.75
CA HIS A 174 -3.75 -15.04 14.61
C HIS A 174 -3.46 -13.59 15.02
N TRP A 175 -3.29 -13.27 16.30
CA TRP A 175 -2.92 -11.91 16.71
C TRP A 175 -1.53 -11.53 16.21
N ILE A 176 -1.37 -10.26 15.86
CA ILE A 176 -0.08 -9.69 15.48
C ILE A 176 0.46 -8.80 16.61
N ASN A 177 1.75 -8.95 16.90
CA ASN A 177 2.43 -8.19 17.94
C ASN A 177 3.06 -6.92 17.34
N VAL A 178 3.16 -5.85 18.13
CA VAL A 178 3.87 -4.60 17.78
C VAL A 178 5.31 -4.82 17.34
N GLU A 179 5.95 -5.93 17.77
CA GLU A 179 7.28 -6.31 17.29
C GLU A 179 7.36 -6.49 15.77
N ALA A 180 6.25 -6.78 15.08
CA ALA A 180 6.21 -6.77 13.62
C ALA A 180 6.41 -5.35 13.03
N VAL A 181 5.84 -4.32 13.68
CA VAL A 181 6.06 -2.91 13.31
C VAL A 181 7.50 -2.53 13.59
N ARG A 182 8.03 -2.86 14.77
CA ARG A 182 9.44 -2.61 15.13
C ARG A 182 10.39 -3.23 14.11
N ALA A 183 10.17 -4.49 13.75
CA ALA A 183 10.96 -5.19 12.74
C ALA A 183 10.96 -4.49 11.38
N CYS A 184 9.88 -3.81 10.99
CA CYS A 184 9.82 -3.00 9.76
C CYS A 184 10.53 -1.64 9.91
N ILE A 185 10.46 -1.03 11.10
CA ILE A 185 11.16 0.22 11.42
C ILE A 185 12.68 0.01 11.36
N ASP A 186 13.16 -1.15 11.83
CA ASP A 186 14.59 -1.47 11.88
C ASP A 186 15.17 -1.87 10.50
N GLN A 187 14.33 -2.00 9.46
CA GLN A 187 14.81 -2.31 8.11
C GLN A 187 15.57 -1.14 7.47
N ALA A 188 16.48 -1.48 6.56
CA ALA A 188 17.21 -0.52 5.76
C ALA A 188 16.29 0.35 4.87
N ALA A 189 16.75 1.55 4.51
CA ALA A 189 16.01 2.49 3.68
C ALA A 189 15.59 1.89 2.32
N ASP A 190 16.48 1.15 1.67
CA ASP A 190 16.20 0.50 0.38
C ASP A 190 15.05 -0.50 0.48
N TRP A 191 15.00 -1.28 1.57
CA TRP A 191 13.89 -2.18 1.84
C TRP A 191 12.60 -1.41 2.06
N LYS A 192 12.63 -0.34 2.88
CA LYS A 192 11.44 0.47 3.19
C LYS A 192 10.86 1.08 1.91
N GLN A 193 11.71 1.60 1.03
CA GLN A 193 11.31 2.14 -0.26
C GLN A 193 10.70 1.07 -1.16
N ALA A 194 11.32 -0.11 -1.27
CA ALA A 194 10.81 -1.21 -2.09
C ALA A 194 9.49 -1.79 -1.56
N ALA A 195 9.33 -1.89 -0.23
CA ALA A 195 8.13 -2.39 0.42
C ALA A 195 7.02 -1.33 0.57
N GLY A 196 7.30 -0.06 0.26
CA GLY A 196 6.38 1.07 0.48
C GLY A 196 6.18 1.44 1.96
N PHE A 197 7.09 1.03 2.85
CA PHE A 197 7.06 1.42 4.26
C PHE A 197 7.53 2.87 4.44
N PRO A 198 6.86 3.70 5.27
CA PRO A 198 7.23 5.11 5.41
C PRO A 198 8.66 5.32 5.94
N LEU A 199 9.52 5.95 5.12
CA LEU A 199 10.91 6.29 5.48
C LEU A 199 11.00 7.28 6.65
N THR A 200 9.96 8.06 6.86
CA THR A 200 9.88 9.06 7.91
C THR A 200 9.71 8.44 9.31
N VAL A 201 9.30 7.17 9.41
CA VAL A 201 9.13 6.50 10.71
C VAL A 201 10.49 6.03 11.22
N GLN A 202 10.91 6.62 12.34
CA GLN A 202 12.23 6.40 12.98
C GLN A 202 12.17 5.46 14.18
N GLY A 203 11.01 5.33 14.81
CA GLY A 203 10.87 4.57 16.05
C GLY A 203 9.41 4.39 16.47
N LEU A 204 9.18 3.51 17.43
CA LEU A 204 7.92 3.50 18.19
C LEU A 204 7.89 4.73 19.14
N GLY A 205 6.68 5.15 19.52
CA GLY A 205 6.48 6.22 20.49
C GLY A 205 7.20 5.92 21.81
N GLN A 206 7.63 6.95 22.53
CA GLN A 206 8.27 6.77 23.82
C GLN A 206 7.24 6.72 24.94
N PRO A 207 7.36 5.79 25.90
CA PRO A 207 6.44 5.74 27.02
C PRO A 207 6.50 7.06 27.80
N SER A 208 5.33 7.63 28.08
CA SER A 208 5.16 8.80 28.93
C SER A 208 4.16 8.47 30.01
N ASP A 209 4.52 8.69 31.27
CA ASP A 209 3.70 8.35 32.43
C ASP A 209 2.35 9.08 32.43
N SER A 210 2.27 10.27 31.82
CA SER A 210 1.04 11.06 31.75
C SER A 210 0.08 10.63 30.63
N GLU A 211 0.54 9.84 29.65
CA GLU A 211 -0.23 9.50 28.44
C GLU A 211 -0.10 8.02 28.05
N ALA A 212 -0.14 7.13 29.04
CA ALA A 212 -0.01 5.67 28.84
C ALA A 212 -0.95 5.10 27.76
N TRP A 213 -2.15 5.69 27.57
CA TRP A 213 -3.10 5.27 26.54
C TRP A 213 -2.55 5.43 25.11
N ARG A 214 -1.62 6.37 24.86
CA ARG A 214 -1.00 6.58 23.55
C ARG A 214 -0.15 5.38 23.13
N GLN A 215 0.40 4.66 24.10
CA GLN A 215 1.24 3.48 23.88
C GLN A 215 0.44 2.21 23.59
N ILE A 216 -0.90 2.24 23.77
CA ILE A 216 -1.74 1.10 23.47
C ILE A 216 -1.77 0.89 21.95
N VAL A 217 -1.26 -0.26 21.54
CA VAL A 217 -1.35 -0.75 20.16
C VAL A 217 -2.71 -1.38 19.97
N VAL A 218 -3.38 -1.00 18.89
CA VAL A 218 -4.70 -1.54 18.54
C VAL A 218 -4.54 -2.36 17.27
N ASP A 219 -4.87 -3.65 17.34
CA ASP A 219 -5.00 -4.50 16.16
C ASP A 219 -6.47 -4.51 15.72
N ARG A 220 -6.71 -4.18 14.45
CA ARG A 220 -8.02 -4.33 13.79
C ARG A 220 -7.91 -5.33 12.64
N PRO A 221 -8.22 -6.61 12.89
CA PRO A 221 -8.27 -7.61 11.84
C PRO A 221 -9.50 -7.39 10.95
N GLU A 222 -9.26 -7.31 9.66
CA GLU A 222 -10.27 -7.04 8.63
C GLU A 222 -10.05 -7.96 7.44
N ARG A 223 -11.13 -8.29 6.72
CA ARG A 223 -11.06 -8.86 5.37
C ARG A 223 -11.53 -7.82 4.36
N VAL A 224 -10.76 -7.63 3.31
CA VAL A 224 -11.05 -6.69 2.22
C VAL A 224 -11.25 -7.50 0.95
N LEU A 225 -12.43 -7.39 0.34
CA LEU A 225 -12.66 -7.91 -1.01
C LEU A 225 -11.97 -6.94 -1.99
N MET A 226 -11.13 -7.48 -2.87
CA MET A 226 -10.39 -6.72 -3.85
C MET A 226 -10.55 -7.29 -5.26
N ALA A 227 -10.67 -6.40 -6.24
CA ALA A 227 -10.31 -6.68 -7.61
C ALA A 227 -8.85 -6.27 -7.80
N ILE A 228 -8.01 -7.24 -8.15
CA ILE A 228 -6.57 -7.07 -8.32
C ILE A 228 -6.29 -7.20 -9.80
N VAL A 229 -5.57 -6.25 -10.38
CA VAL A 229 -5.20 -6.28 -11.80
C VAL A 229 -3.71 -6.15 -11.98
N LYS A 230 -3.20 -6.82 -13.00
CA LYS A 230 -1.84 -6.61 -13.50
C LYS A 230 -1.91 -5.56 -14.60
N THR A 231 -1.04 -4.56 -14.55
CA THR A 231 -0.97 -3.46 -15.52
C THR A 231 0.46 -3.25 -15.98
N SER A 232 0.62 -2.65 -17.16
CA SER A 232 1.92 -2.32 -17.75
C SER A 232 1.95 -0.89 -18.33
N ALA A 233 1.07 0.00 -17.85
CA ALA A 233 0.86 1.33 -18.43
C ALA A 233 2.12 2.21 -18.49
N SER A 234 3.07 2.02 -17.56
CA SER A 234 4.33 2.77 -17.45
C SER A 234 5.55 2.02 -18.00
N GLY A 235 5.35 0.88 -18.68
CA GLY A 235 6.44 -0.01 -19.10
C GLY A 235 7.00 -0.89 -17.98
N THR A 236 6.65 -0.61 -16.72
CA THR A 236 6.85 -1.49 -15.57
C THR A 236 5.59 -2.30 -15.31
N ARG A 237 5.76 -3.59 -15.00
CA ARG A 237 4.63 -4.44 -14.59
C ARG A 237 4.32 -4.23 -13.12
N GLU A 238 3.10 -3.79 -12.86
CA GLU A 238 2.60 -3.51 -11.52
C GLU A 238 1.32 -4.27 -11.24
N VAL A 239 1.07 -4.51 -9.97
CA VAL A 239 -0.17 -5.07 -9.44
C VAL A 239 -0.91 -3.95 -8.71
N HIS A 240 -2.11 -3.65 -9.18
CA HIS A 240 -3.00 -2.66 -8.58
C HIS A 240 -4.18 -3.37 -7.93
N GLY A 241 -4.46 -3.06 -6.66
CA GLY A 241 -5.62 -3.58 -5.93
C GLY A 241 -6.68 -2.51 -5.75
N PHE A 242 -7.93 -2.83 -6.06
CA PHE A 242 -9.10 -1.96 -5.91
C PHE A 242 -10.08 -2.60 -4.94
N ALA A 243 -10.43 -1.89 -3.87
CA ALA A 243 -11.38 -2.39 -2.88
C ALA A 243 -12.78 -2.51 -3.50
N ALA A 244 -13.55 -3.50 -3.05
CA ALA A 244 -14.93 -3.70 -3.43
C ALA A 244 -15.80 -4.03 -2.21
N LYS A 245 -17.06 -3.57 -2.23
CA LYS A 245 -18.07 -3.98 -1.25
C LYS A 245 -18.80 -5.21 -1.78
N ALA A 246 -18.81 -6.30 -1.00
CA ALA A 246 -19.52 -7.52 -1.38
C ALA A 246 -21.04 -7.32 -1.47
N ASP A 247 -21.58 -6.49 -0.57
CA ASP A 247 -22.95 -6.00 -0.64
C ASP A 247 -23.11 -5.02 -1.81
N GLY A 248 -23.93 -5.41 -2.79
CA GLY A 248 -24.15 -4.64 -4.03
C GLY A 248 -23.00 -4.68 -5.04
N TRP A 249 -21.91 -5.42 -4.77
CA TRP A 249 -20.75 -5.57 -5.66
C TRP A 249 -20.19 -4.26 -6.23
N THR A 250 -20.10 -3.24 -5.38
CA THR A 250 -19.58 -1.93 -5.78
C THR A 250 -18.06 -1.91 -5.73
N LEU A 251 -17.43 -1.61 -6.86
CA LEU A 251 -15.98 -1.43 -6.97
C LEU A 251 -15.62 0.05 -6.73
N TYR A 252 -14.60 0.30 -5.91
CA TYR A 252 -14.05 1.63 -5.70
C TYR A 252 -12.82 1.80 -6.61
N ASP A 253 -13.04 2.30 -7.82
CA ASP A 253 -12.08 2.30 -8.94
C ASP A 253 -11.29 3.61 -9.13
N ARG A 254 -11.63 4.67 -8.38
CA ARG A 254 -11.00 6.00 -8.54
C ARG A 254 -9.49 6.00 -8.29
N VAL A 255 -9.05 5.31 -7.24
CA VAL A 255 -7.63 5.20 -6.86
C VAL A 255 -7.40 3.78 -6.34
N PRO A 256 -6.39 3.05 -6.83
CA PRO A 256 -6.06 1.75 -6.27
C PRO A 256 -5.60 1.91 -4.83
N VAL A 257 -6.13 1.06 -3.96
CA VAL A 257 -5.79 1.02 -2.52
C VAL A 257 -4.50 0.25 -2.28
N LEU A 258 -3.98 -0.45 -3.29
CA LEU A 258 -2.70 -1.14 -3.27
C LEU A 258 -1.99 -0.94 -4.60
N ARG A 259 -0.69 -0.66 -4.55
CA ARG A 259 0.21 -0.64 -5.72
C ARG A 259 1.50 -1.35 -5.34
N LEU A 260 1.86 -2.37 -6.10
CA LEU A 260 3.05 -3.17 -5.88
C LEU A 260 3.74 -3.47 -7.21
N PRO A 261 5.07 -3.64 -7.24
CA PRO A 261 5.72 -4.31 -8.37
C PRO A 261 5.21 -5.76 -8.47
N GLU A 262 5.13 -6.33 -9.68
CA GLU A 262 4.64 -7.71 -9.90
C GLU A 262 5.37 -8.74 -9.01
N THR A 263 6.66 -8.55 -8.76
CA THR A 263 7.48 -9.47 -7.97
C THR A 263 7.18 -9.46 -6.48
N ALA A 264 6.48 -8.45 -5.96
CA ALA A 264 6.17 -8.33 -4.53
C ALA A 264 4.95 -9.16 -4.09
N TRP A 265 4.17 -9.69 -5.04
CA TRP A 265 3.01 -10.53 -4.72
C TRP A 265 2.98 -11.83 -5.56
N PRO A 266 3.77 -12.85 -5.18
CA PRO A 266 3.96 -14.07 -5.98
C PRO A 266 2.67 -14.86 -6.26
N GLU A 267 1.68 -14.78 -5.37
CA GLU A 267 0.37 -15.40 -5.57
C GLU A 267 -0.36 -14.82 -6.80
N VAL A 268 -0.10 -13.55 -7.13
CA VAL A 268 -0.63 -12.83 -8.29
C VAL A 268 0.33 -12.99 -9.46
N GLY A 269 0.18 -14.06 -10.23
CA GLY A 269 1.02 -14.32 -11.40
C GLY A 269 1.15 -15.80 -11.77
N ASN A 270 0.74 -16.69 -10.87
CA ASN A 270 0.66 -18.11 -11.18
C ASN A 270 -0.44 -18.36 -12.22
N GLU A 271 -0.07 -18.91 -13.36
CA GLU A 271 -1.04 -19.34 -14.36
C GLU A 271 -1.93 -20.46 -13.79
N PRO A 272 -3.26 -20.38 -13.98
CA PRO A 272 -4.17 -21.42 -13.53
C PRO A 272 -3.85 -22.74 -14.26
N SER A 273 -3.85 -23.85 -13.51
CA SER A 273 -3.60 -25.17 -14.09
C SER A 273 -4.68 -25.55 -15.13
N ALA A 274 -4.32 -26.40 -16.08
CA ALA A 274 -5.26 -26.91 -17.09
C ALA A 274 -6.48 -27.61 -16.45
N PHE A 275 -6.27 -28.27 -15.31
CA PHE A 275 -7.36 -28.88 -14.54
C PHE A 275 -8.37 -27.83 -14.05
N LEU A 276 -7.92 -26.75 -13.42
CA LEU A 276 -8.79 -25.67 -12.93
C LEU A 276 -9.52 -24.97 -14.08
N CYS A 277 -8.85 -24.80 -15.22
CA CYS A 277 -9.44 -24.27 -16.44
C CYS A 277 -10.60 -25.15 -16.94
N GLN A 278 -10.37 -26.46 -17.05
CA GLN A 278 -11.38 -27.42 -17.48
C GLN A 278 -12.56 -27.49 -16.48
N GLU A 279 -12.26 -27.47 -15.18
CA GLU A 279 -13.28 -27.51 -14.13
C GLU A 279 -14.18 -26.28 -14.16
N ALA A 280 -13.62 -25.09 -14.29
CA ALA A 280 -14.40 -23.86 -14.41
C ALA A 280 -15.31 -23.87 -15.65
N TRP A 281 -14.81 -24.39 -16.78
CA TRP A 281 -15.62 -24.58 -17.98
C TRP A 281 -16.78 -25.56 -17.74
N ARG A 282 -16.52 -26.73 -17.14
CA ARG A 282 -17.55 -27.71 -16.77
C ARG A 282 -18.61 -27.10 -15.86
N ASN A 283 -18.19 -26.37 -14.84
CA ASN A 283 -19.10 -25.71 -13.89
C ASN A 283 -19.98 -24.66 -14.56
N TRP A 284 -19.41 -23.83 -15.44
CA TRP A 284 -20.16 -22.85 -16.22
C TRP A 284 -21.18 -23.51 -17.16
N CYS A 285 -20.82 -24.63 -17.78
CA CYS A 285 -21.68 -25.43 -18.65
C CYS A 285 -22.83 -26.10 -17.88
N LYS A 286 -22.53 -26.66 -16.71
CA LYS A 286 -23.51 -27.33 -15.82
C LYS A 286 -24.60 -26.36 -15.39
N GLN A 287 -24.26 -25.12 -15.02
CA GLN A 287 -25.23 -24.08 -14.68
C GLN A 287 -26.19 -23.74 -15.84
N ARG A 288 -25.80 -24.04 -17.08
CA ARG A 288 -26.57 -23.82 -18.31
C ARG A 288 -27.14 -25.10 -18.90
N GLN A 289 -27.05 -26.22 -18.17
CA GLN A 289 -27.60 -27.52 -18.57
C GLN A 289 -27.09 -28.00 -19.95
N LEU A 290 -25.82 -27.71 -20.28
CA LEU A 290 -25.20 -28.18 -21.52
C LEU A 290 -24.83 -29.68 -21.40
N PRO A 291 -24.86 -30.46 -22.50
CA PRO A 291 -24.57 -31.89 -22.46
C PRO A 291 -23.12 -32.18 -22.06
N GLY A 292 -22.93 -32.98 -21.01
CA GLY A 292 -21.60 -33.30 -20.50
C GLY A 292 -20.66 -33.90 -21.55
N ASN A 293 -21.16 -34.80 -22.41
CA ASN A 293 -20.35 -35.42 -23.47
C ASN A 293 -19.76 -34.42 -24.47
N GLU A 294 -20.47 -33.34 -24.80
CA GLU A 294 -19.97 -32.29 -25.69
C GLU A 294 -18.97 -31.35 -24.97
N VAL A 295 -19.15 -31.17 -23.65
CA VAL A 295 -18.29 -30.33 -22.80
C VAL A 295 -16.94 -30.99 -22.55
N GLU A 296 -16.92 -32.31 -22.31
CA GLU A 296 -15.70 -33.07 -22.01
C GLU A 296 -14.70 -33.14 -23.17
N ILE A 297 -15.17 -33.05 -24.42
CA ILE A 297 -14.31 -33.09 -25.61
C ILE A 297 -13.76 -31.70 -26.00
N CYS A 298 -14.12 -30.65 -25.26
CA CYS A 298 -13.59 -29.31 -25.53
C CYS A 298 -12.12 -29.20 -25.12
N SER A 299 -11.31 -28.55 -25.96
CA SER A 299 -9.97 -28.10 -25.53
C SER A 299 -10.08 -26.73 -24.88
N VAL A 300 -9.49 -26.58 -23.68
CA VAL A 300 -9.54 -25.36 -22.89
C VAL A 300 -8.12 -24.88 -22.61
N ALA A 301 -7.83 -23.63 -22.97
CA ALA A 301 -6.54 -23.00 -22.73
C ALA A 301 -6.71 -21.61 -22.11
N TYR A 302 -5.98 -21.32 -21.04
CA TYR A 302 -5.93 -19.98 -20.47
C TYR A 302 -4.92 -19.12 -21.23
N ARG A 303 -5.36 -17.94 -21.66
CA ARG A 303 -4.58 -16.88 -22.27
C ARG A 303 -5.09 -15.56 -21.74
N ALA A 304 -4.51 -15.11 -20.63
CA ALA A 304 -4.82 -13.86 -19.95
C ALA A 304 -5.33 -12.73 -20.88
N PRO A 305 -6.47 -12.07 -20.57
CA PRO A 305 -7.43 -12.35 -19.49
C PRO A 305 -8.51 -13.38 -19.91
N ARG A 306 -8.26 -14.20 -20.93
CA ARG A 306 -9.25 -15.07 -21.58
C ARG A 306 -9.07 -16.55 -21.24
N LEU A 307 -10.18 -17.26 -21.20
CA LEU A 307 -10.24 -18.71 -21.27
C LEU A 307 -10.73 -19.08 -22.67
N GLU A 308 -9.86 -19.61 -23.51
CA GLU A 308 -10.17 -20.02 -24.88
C GLU A 308 -10.70 -21.45 -24.90
N ILE A 309 -11.89 -21.64 -25.45
CA ILE A 309 -12.55 -22.95 -25.61
C ILE A 309 -12.63 -23.29 -27.10
N GLN A 310 -12.09 -24.44 -27.48
CA GLN A 310 -12.37 -25.07 -28.77
C GLN A 310 -13.51 -26.07 -28.58
N ALA A 311 -14.69 -25.71 -29.07
CA ALA A 311 -15.90 -26.50 -28.91
C ALA A 311 -16.23 -27.28 -30.20
N PRO A 312 -16.83 -28.48 -30.09
CA PRO A 312 -17.34 -29.19 -31.25
C PRO A 312 -18.46 -28.38 -31.95
N PRO A 313 -18.66 -28.50 -33.28
CA PRO A 313 -19.63 -27.71 -34.03
C PRO A 313 -21.05 -27.73 -33.44
N ARG A 314 -21.51 -28.87 -32.94
CA ARG A 314 -22.83 -29.03 -32.32
C ARG A 314 -23.00 -28.16 -31.07
N LEU A 315 -21.99 -28.15 -30.19
CA LEU A 315 -22.01 -27.33 -28.98
C LEU A 315 -21.93 -25.84 -29.32
N PHE A 316 -21.07 -25.49 -30.28
CA PHE A 316 -20.94 -24.11 -30.74
C PHE A 316 -22.27 -23.57 -31.30
N GLN A 317 -22.93 -24.33 -32.17
CA GLN A 317 -24.25 -23.97 -32.71
C GLN A 317 -25.31 -23.82 -31.61
N ARG A 318 -25.30 -24.71 -30.61
CA ARG A 318 -26.21 -24.65 -29.45
C ARG A 318 -25.99 -23.37 -28.64
N LEU A 319 -24.74 -23.03 -28.33
CA LEU A 319 -24.38 -21.80 -27.63
C LEU A 319 -24.83 -20.56 -28.42
N GLN A 320 -24.68 -20.59 -29.74
CA GLN A 320 -25.06 -19.49 -30.63
C GLN A 320 -26.58 -19.31 -30.67
N ALA A 321 -27.33 -20.41 -30.82
CA ALA A 321 -28.79 -20.42 -30.82
C ALA A 321 -29.37 -19.92 -29.49
N ALA A 322 -28.71 -20.24 -28.36
CA ALA A 322 -29.08 -19.75 -27.03
C ALA A 322 -28.73 -18.26 -26.80
N LYS A 323 -28.15 -17.55 -27.78
CA LYS A 323 -27.69 -16.15 -27.66
C LYS A 323 -26.83 -15.92 -26.41
N SER A 324 -25.96 -16.88 -26.11
CA SER A 324 -25.11 -16.85 -24.92
C SER A 324 -24.33 -15.53 -24.81
N ASP A 325 -24.23 -15.00 -23.59
CA ASP A 325 -23.41 -13.80 -23.27
C ASP A 325 -21.93 -13.98 -23.62
N LEU A 326 -21.51 -15.23 -23.86
CA LEU A 326 -20.20 -15.57 -24.37
C LEU A 326 -19.91 -14.85 -25.69
N PHE A 327 -20.87 -14.77 -26.62
CA PHE A 327 -20.68 -14.07 -27.90
C PHE A 327 -20.71 -12.55 -27.79
N LYS A 328 -21.11 -12.01 -26.64
CA LYS A 328 -21.07 -10.56 -26.34
C LYS A 328 -19.78 -10.17 -25.62
N GLY A 329 -18.91 -11.14 -25.28
CA GLY A 329 -17.75 -10.91 -24.42
C GLY A 329 -18.10 -10.61 -22.97
N GLU A 330 -19.32 -10.94 -22.52
CA GLU A 330 -19.79 -10.65 -21.16
C GLU A 330 -19.79 -11.90 -20.26
N ALA A 331 -19.44 -13.08 -20.79
CA ALA A 331 -19.30 -14.29 -20.00
C ALA A 331 -17.92 -14.36 -19.32
N TRP A 332 -17.92 -14.33 -18.00
CA TRP A 332 -16.73 -14.46 -17.16
C TRP A 332 -16.88 -15.62 -16.19
N VAL A 333 -15.74 -16.22 -15.83
CA VAL A 333 -15.62 -17.27 -14.82
C VAL A 333 -14.50 -16.94 -13.84
N LEU A 334 -14.57 -17.53 -12.65
CA LEU A 334 -13.48 -17.52 -11.68
C LEU A 334 -12.81 -18.89 -11.68
N LEU A 335 -11.49 -18.91 -11.83
CA LEU A 335 -10.64 -20.08 -11.86
C LEU A 335 -9.94 -20.23 -10.51
N GLY A 336 -9.88 -21.47 -10.00
CA GLY A 336 -9.23 -21.78 -8.73
C GLY A 336 -10.17 -21.76 -7.52
N GLU A 337 -9.61 -22.19 -6.40
CA GLU A 337 -10.28 -22.29 -5.10
C GLU A 337 -9.59 -21.37 -4.08
N GLY A 338 -10.20 -21.25 -2.90
CA GLY A 338 -9.66 -20.42 -1.81
C GLY A 338 -10.06 -18.95 -1.91
N HIS A 339 -9.22 -18.10 -1.32
CA HIS A 339 -9.51 -16.70 -1.08
C HIS A 339 -9.10 -15.77 -2.23
N LEU A 340 -8.29 -16.23 -3.17
CA LEU A 340 -7.88 -15.49 -4.37
C LEU A 340 -8.15 -16.34 -5.60
N ARG A 341 -8.86 -15.80 -6.59
CA ARG A 341 -9.27 -16.51 -7.81
C ARG A 341 -8.97 -15.69 -9.05
N THR A 342 -8.53 -16.35 -10.11
CA THR A 342 -8.26 -15.71 -11.40
C THR A 342 -9.56 -15.51 -12.15
N ALA A 343 -9.89 -14.29 -12.57
CA ALA A 343 -11.04 -14.01 -13.39
C ALA A 343 -10.67 -14.12 -14.87
N ALA A 344 -11.43 -14.92 -15.62
CA ALA A 344 -11.20 -15.13 -17.04
C ALA A 344 -12.46 -14.87 -17.87
N GLN A 345 -12.31 -14.14 -18.96
CA GLN A 345 -13.34 -13.94 -19.97
C GLN A 345 -13.43 -15.19 -20.86
N LEU A 346 -14.61 -15.78 -20.99
CA LEU A 346 -14.81 -16.94 -21.86
C LEU A 346 -14.81 -16.52 -23.33
N SER A 347 -14.07 -17.24 -24.16
CA SER A 347 -14.08 -17.08 -25.61
C SER A 347 -14.15 -18.45 -26.28
N VAL A 348 -15.15 -18.67 -27.15
CA VAL A 348 -15.38 -19.96 -27.82
C VAL A 348 -15.10 -19.84 -29.31
N ARG A 349 -14.43 -20.84 -29.85
CA ARG A 349 -14.26 -21.06 -31.28
C ARG A 349 -14.65 -22.48 -31.64
N THR A 350 -15.08 -22.69 -32.88
CA THR A 350 -15.35 -24.02 -33.41
C THR A 350 -14.02 -24.76 -33.63
N ALA A 351 -13.93 -26.01 -33.20
CA ALA A 351 -12.83 -26.89 -33.60
C ALA A 351 -12.90 -27.12 -35.12
N THR A 352 -11.79 -26.87 -35.82
CA THR A 352 -11.65 -27.08 -37.27
C THR A 352 -11.59 -28.55 -37.62
#